data_AF-A0A920PPX9-F1
#
_entry.id   AF-A0A920PPX9-F1
#
_cell.length_a   1.000
_cell.length_b   1.000
_cell.length_c   1.000
_cell.angle_alpha   90.00
_cell.angle_beta   90.00
_cell.angle_gamma   90.00
#
_symmetry.space_group_name_H-M   'P 1'
#
loop_
_entity.id
_entity.type
_entity.pdbx_description
1 polymer ?
#
loop_
_entity_poly.entity_id
_entity_poly.type
_entity_poly.pdbx_seq_one_letter_code
_entity_poly.pdbx_strand_id
1 'polypeptide(L)' 'MVVHTGTTVESIEAGDEELKVVLASGDVCPADVVIVSTGVKPNVSFLDDTGLNIDQGNCGR' A
#
# COMPACT_ATOMS: atom_id res chain seq x y z
N MET A 1 12.91 -15.48 10.98
CA MET A 1 11.74 -14.59 11.04
C MET A 1 12.23 -13.24 11.52
N VAL A 2 12.08 -12.20 10.70
CA VAL A 2 12.57 -10.84 10.96
C VAL A 2 11.38 -9.90 10.85
N VAL A 3 11.33 -8.88 11.70
CA VAL A 3 10.33 -7.81 11.64
C VAL A 3 11.07 -6.51 11.37
N HIS A 4 10.75 -5.86 10.25
CA HIS A 4 11.30 -4.55 9.88
C HIS A 4 10.28 -3.48 10.27
N THR A 5 10.55 -2.71 11.32
CA THR A 5 9.71 -1.58 11.75
C THR A 5 10.30 -0.26 11.28
N GLY A 6 9.50 0.81 11.23
CA GLY A 6 9.97 2.12 10.75
C GLY A 6 10.50 2.11 9.32
N THR A 7 10.09 1.12 8.52
CA THR A 7 10.60 0.86 7.18
C THR A 7 9.49 1.02 6.15
N THR A 8 9.84 1.52 4.97
CA THR A 8 8.94 1.67 3.82
C THR A 8 9.43 0.79 2.68
N VAL A 9 8.51 0.12 1.99
CA VAL A 9 8.77 -0.55 0.72
C VAL A 9 8.69 0.49 -0.39
N GLU A 10 9.76 0.67 -1.15
CA GLU A 10 9.81 1.62 -2.28
C GLU A 10 9.35 1.00 -3.58
N SER A 11 9.79 -0.22 -3.87
CA SER A 11 9.40 -0.95 -5.08
C SER A 11 9.28 -2.45 -4.81
N ILE A 12 8.49 -3.11 -5.66
CA ILE A 12 8.43 -4.57 -5.75
C ILE A 12 8.77 -4.91 -7.19
N GLU A 13 9.90 -5.59 -7.39
CA GLU A 13 10.44 -5.90 -8.70
C GLU A 13 10.37 -7.41 -8.96
N ALA A 14 10.20 -7.80 -10.22
CA ALA A 14 10.31 -9.20 -10.62
C ALA A 14 11.78 -9.63 -10.63
N GLY A 15 12.13 -10.64 -9.85
CA GLY A 15 13.38 -11.39 -10.01
C GLY A 15 13.19 -12.60 -10.92
N ASP A 16 14.27 -13.34 -11.15
CA ASP A 16 14.26 -14.52 -12.02
C ASP A 16 13.42 -15.67 -11.43
N GLU A 17 13.45 -15.83 -10.09
CA GLU A 17 12.74 -16.91 -9.38
C GLU A 17 11.79 -16.37 -8.29
N GLU A 18 12.08 -15.21 -7.71
CA GLU A 18 11.32 -14.60 -6.62
C GLU A 18 11.18 -13.08 -6.78
N LEU A 19 10.26 -12.47 -6.03
CA LEU A 19 10.10 -11.02 -6.00
C LEU A 19 11.21 -10.37 -5.17
N LYS A 20 11.67 -9.21 -5.63
CA LYS A 20 12.63 -8.36 -4.92
C LYS A 20 11.87 -7.18 -4.32
N VAL A 21 11.69 -7.21 -3.01
CA VAL A 21 11.07 -6.09 -2.27
C VAL A 21 12.18 -5.12 -1.87
N VAL A 22 12.22 -3.95 -2.50
CA VAL A 22 13.24 -2.92 -2.22
C VAL A 22 12.73 -2.01 -1.12
N LEU A 23 13.50 -1.91 -0.04
CA LEU A 23 13.20 -1.06 1.09
C LEU A 23 13.86 0.30 0.91
N ALA A 24 13.30 1.35 1.53
CA ALA A 24 13.84 2.70 1.47
C ALA A 24 15.25 2.85 2.07
N SER A 25 15.72 1.88 2.83
CA SER A 25 17.11 1.80 3.28
C SER A 25 18.10 1.40 2.17
N GLY A 26 17.59 0.91 1.04
CA GLY A 26 18.37 0.26 -0.03
C GLY A 26 18.50 -1.25 0.15
N ASP A 27 18.02 -1.82 1.26
CA ASP A 27 18.00 -3.27 1.47
C ASP A 27 16.99 -3.95 0.54
N VAL A 28 17.29 -5.19 0.14
CA VAL A 28 16.40 -6.01 -0.69
C VAL A 28 15.96 -7.25 0.07
N CYS A 29 14.64 -7.42 0.18
CA CYS A 29 14.02 -8.59 0.79
C CYS A 29 13.51 -9.57 -0.30
N PRO A 30 14.15 -10.75 -0.44
CA PRO A 30 13.64 -11.85 -1.28
C PRO A 30 12.29 -12.40 -0.77
N ALA A 31 11.30 -12.57 -1.66
CA ALA A 31 10.00 -13.16 -1.31
C ALA A 31 9.29 -13.86 -2.49
N ASP A 32 8.78 -15.07 -2.27
CA ASP A 32 7.91 -15.77 -3.24
C ASP A 32 6.53 -15.12 -3.39
N VAL A 33 6.01 -14.55 -2.30
CA VAL A 33 4.67 -13.93 -2.23
C VAL A 33 4.74 -12.66 -1.40
N VAL A 34 4.12 -11.59 -1.90
CA VAL A 34 3.96 -10.31 -1.19
C VAL A 34 2.48 -10.04 -0.92
N ILE A 35 2.14 -9.72 0.33
CA ILE A 35 0.79 -9.34 0.75
C ILE A 35 0.81 -7.85 1.10
N VAL A 36 -0.01 -7.06 0.40
CA VAL A 36 -0.16 -5.62 0.68
C VAL A 36 -1.35 -5.40 1.60
N SER A 37 -1.08 -4.96 2.83
CA SER A 37 -2.07 -4.73 3.88
C SER A 37 -1.95 -3.32 4.48
N THR A 38 -1.65 -2.33 3.65
CA THR A 38 -1.44 -0.91 4.04
C THR A 38 -2.73 -0.14 4.35
N GLY A 39 -3.88 -0.81 4.33
CA GLY A 39 -5.20 -0.24 4.56
C GLY A 39 -6.08 -0.27 3.31
N VAL A 40 -7.30 0.24 3.44
CA VAL A 40 -8.27 0.34 2.35
C VAL A 40 -8.78 1.78 2.23
N LYS A 41 -9.03 2.24 1.00
CA LYS A 41 -9.67 3.53 0.74
C LYS A 41 -11.14 3.31 0.35
N PRO A 42 -12.11 3.97 1.00
CA PRO A 42 -13.51 3.92 0.60
C PRO A 42 -13.72 4.34 -0.86
N ASN A 43 -14.56 3.61 -1.59
CA ASN A 43 -14.87 3.90 -2.99
C ASN A 43 -16.05 4.89 -3.09
N VAL A 44 -15.74 6.18 -2.98
CA VAL A 44 -16.75 7.26 -2.90
C VAL A 44 -16.80 8.16 -4.13
N SER A 45 -16.05 7.83 -5.19
CA SER A 45 -15.93 8.69 -6.38
C SER A 45 -17.25 8.90 -7.13
N PHE A 46 -18.22 8.00 -6.95
CA PHE A 46 -19.55 8.16 -7.55
C PHE A 46 -20.38 9.30 -6.90
N LEU A 47 -19.92 9.85 -5.77
CA LEU A 47 -20.56 10.94 -5.06
C LEU A 47 -19.95 12.31 -5.36
N ASP A 48 -18.85 12.38 -6.13
CA ASP A 48 -18.07 13.62 -6.33
C ASP A 48 -18.92 14.80 -6.85
N ASP A 49 -19.92 14.52 -7.70
CA ASP A 49 -20.79 15.55 -8.30
C ASP A 49 -22.08 15.84 -7.50
N THR A 50 -22.28 15.18 -6.35
CA THR A 50 -23.51 15.33 -5.57
C THR A 50 -23.52 16.57 -4.66
N GLY A 51 -22.39 17.27 -4.55
CA GLY A 51 -22.19 18.36 -3.60
C GLY A 51 -22.09 17.88 -2.13
N LEU A 52 -22.11 16.57 -1.89
CA LEU A 52 -21.86 15.99 -0.58
C LEU A 52 -20.37 16.06 -0.26
N ASN A 53 -20.04 16.65 0.88
CA ASN A 53 -18.68 16.62 1.41
C ASN A 53 -18.42 15.23 2.01
N ILE A 54 -17.69 14.37 1.30
CA ILE A 54 -17.32 13.04 1.79
C ILE A 54 -15.86 13.04 2.24
N ASP A 55 -15.62 12.81 3.53
CA ASP A 55 -14.29 12.64 4.11
C ASP A 55 -14.13 11.23 4.69
N GLN A 56 -13.11 10.50 4.23
CA GLN A 56 -12.80 9.14 4.68
C GLN A 56 -14.00 8.17 4.65
N GLY A 57 -14.92 8.33 3.70
CA GLY A 57 -16.13 7.47 3.59
C GLY A 57 -17.35 7.98 4.35
N ASN A 58 -17.25 9.12 5.01
CA ASN A 58 -18.32 9.69 5.85
C ASN A 58 -18.78 11.02 5.28
N CYS A 59 -20.09 11.31 5.32
CA CYS A 59 -20.58 12.65 5.00
C CYS A 59 -20.17 13.62 6.12
N GLY A 60 -19.25 14.52 5.82
CA GLY A 60 -18.88 15.62 6.70
C GLY A 60 -20.09 16.53 6.89
N ARG A 61 -20.49 16.73 8.14
CA ARG A 61 -21.57 17.66 8.49
C ARG A 61 -21.12 19.10 8.31
#